data_AF-A0A3L7TU76-F1
#
_entry.id   AF-A0A3L7TU76-F1
#
_cell.length_a   1.000
_cell.length_b   1.000
_cell.length_c   1.000
_cell.angle_alpha   90.00
_cell.angle_beta   90.00
_cell.angle_gamma   90.00
#
_symmetry.space_group_name_H-M   'P 1'
#
loop_
_entity.id
_entity.type
_entity.pdbx_description
1 polymer ?
#
loop_
_entity_poly.entity_id
_entity_poly.type
_entity_poly.pdbx_seq_one_letter_code
_entity_poly.pdbx_strand_id
1 'polypeptide(L)'
;MRCLTRLLTAMSALVTLAACSSTPQPTEVACHAQRAPNIILVVADDLGYGELGCYGQTKIRTPNIDRLAAEGARFTQFYSAAPVCAPSRAALMTGLHLGHSPIRDNSEVEPEGQGPLPQSATTLADDLHAAGFVTACIGKWGLGFVGSTGDPNANGFDLFYGFNCQRQAHNYYPTHLWRNGEKIVLEGNTPKTRVEAVFAPDLMLEAATSFIDDAKGAPFFLAFMSTMPHMAMQPTAFDLHRYEGAFEETPYIGGKGYLSHPTPRAGYAAMITRLDADVGALRAAIERNGLSDNTIIIVTSDNGPTHDVGGVDTTFFDSTAGLRGRKGSVWEGGIRVPCVVWWPSHIDAARVINTPAWSVDLRASLASFARATAATTDGVDLSALLVENSPLATRTLYWPFPGYGGQQAVREGDWKLVRRDLAAHAKKATVQATDHWQLYNLAADPNETTDVAAQHPDVVARLALYASEQYEVSAEFPLPGVD
;
A
#
# COMPACT_ATOMS: atom_id res chain seq x y z
N MET A 1 -3.44 -7.00 103.68
CA MET A 1 -1.97 -7.24 103.58
C MET A 1 -1.75 -8.44 102.67
N ARG A 2 -0.90 -8.26 101.63
CA ARG A 2 -0.06 -9.23 100.86
C ARG A 2 -0.28 -10.73 101.17
N CYS A 3 -0.36 -11.71 100.27
CA CYS A 3 0.14 -11.99 98.90
C CYS A 3 -0.66 -13.22 98.39
N LEU A 4 -1.11 -13.33 97.12
CA LEU A 4 -0.40 -13.93 95.96
C LEU A 4 0.20 -15.33 96.27
N THR A 5 -0.05 -16.44 95.57
CA THR A 5 -0.40 -16.65 94.14
C THR A 5 -0.98 -18.07 93.92
N ARG A 6 -1.63 -18.24 92.76
CA ARG A 6 -2.43 -19.36 92.24
C ARG A 6 -1.65 -20.62 91.81
N LEU A 7 -2.44 -21.71 91.76
CA LEU A 7 -2.28 -22.97 91.02
C LEU A 7 -1.77 -22.82 89.58
N LEU A 8 -1.12 -23.87 89.06
CA LEU A 8 -1.51 -24.48 87.77
C LEU A 8 -0.94 -25.89 87.59
N THR A 9 -1.88 -26.83 87.45
CA THR A 9 -1.74 -28.24 87.09
C THR A 9 -1.50 -28.41 85.58
N ALA A 10 -0.61 -29.33 85.24
CA ALA A 10 -0.31 -29.76 83.88
C ALA A 10 -1.44 -30.61 83.28
N MET A 11 -1.79 -30.38 82.01
CA MET A 11 -2.55 -31.31 81.18
C MET A 11 -1.94 -31.35 79.79
N SER A 12 -1.47 -32.53 79.40
CA SER A 12 -0.89 -32.84 78.10
C SER A 12 -1.99 -32.92 77.03
N ALA A 13 -1.80 -32.22 75.90
CA ALA A 13 -2.60 -32.40 74.70
C ALA A 13 -1.71 -32.93 73.57
N LEU A 14 -2.12 -34.07 73.02
CA LEU A 14 -1.54 -34.74 71.85
C LEU A 14 -1.75 -33.86 70.60
N VAL A 15 -0.67 -33.53 69.89
CA VAL A 15 -0.72 -32.84 68.59
C VAL A 15 -0.59 -33.88 67.49
N THR A 16 -1.66 -34.10 66.72
CA THR A 16 -1.62 -34.79 65.43
C THR A 16 -1.17 -33.80 64.35
N LEU A 17 0.07 -33.94 63.86
CA LEU A 17 0.53 -33.22 62.67
C LEU A 17 -0.15 -33.80 61.42
N ALA A 18 -1.08 -33.06 60.83
CA ALA A 18 -1.50 -33.27 59.46
C ALA A 18 -0.45 -32.66 58.52
N ALA A 19 0.32 -33.52 57.84
CA ALA A 19 1.22 -33.10 56.77
C ALA A 19 0.38 -32.75 55.53
N CYS A 20 0.14 -31.46 55.31
CA CYS A 20 -0.36 -30.96 54.03
C CYS A 20 0.77 -31.04 53.00
N SER A 21 0.82 -32.14 52.26
CA SER A 21 1.59 -32.25 51.02
C SER A 21 0.96 -31.35 49.95
N SER A 22 1.47 -30.13 49.81
CA SER A 22 1.14 -29.25 48.68
C SER A 22 1.86 -29.75 47.43
N THR A 23 1.20 -30.61 46.66
CA THR A 23 1.60 -30.91 45.29
C THR A 23 1.60 -29.61 44.48
N PRO A 24 2.69 -29.23 43.79
CA PRO A 24 2.66 -28.10 42.88
C PRO A 24 1.65 -28.44 41.78
N GLN A 25 0.60 -27.63 41.63
CA GLN A 25 -0.23 -27.74 40.43
C GLN A 25 0.66 -27.43 39.21
N PRO A 26 0.58 -28.24 38.14
CA PRO A 26 1.24 -27.87 36.90
C PRO A 26 0.60 -26.55 36.45
N THR A 27 1.41 -25.50 36.38
CA THR A 27 1.04 -24.29 35.65
C THR A 27 0.69 -24.73 34.24
N GLU A 28 -0.59 -24.67 33.89
CA GLU A 28 -1.01 -24.73 32.50
C GLU A 28 -0.28 -23.61 31.76
N VAL A 29 0.80 -23.98 31.08
CA VAL A 29 1.33 -23.18 29.98
C VAL A 29 0.20 -23.23 28.96
N ALA A 30 -0.65 -22.20 28.98
CA ALA A 30 -1.62 -21.98 27.93
C ALA A 30 -0.81 -21.93 26.63
N CYS A 31 -0.86 -23.01 25.86
CA CYS A 31 -0.49 -23.01 24.46
C CYS A 31 -1.51 -22.11 23.79
N HIS A 32 -1.27 -20.79 23.84
CA HIS A 32 -1.95 -19.86 22.96
C HIS A 32 -1.55 -20.29 21.56
N ALA A 33 -2.42 -21.04 20.89
CA ALA A 33 -2.35 -21.21 19.46
C ALA A 33 -2.12 -19.81 18.89
N GLN A 34 -0.95 -19.60 18.29
CA GLN A 34 -0.49 -18.28 17.88
C GLN A 34 -1.56 -17.68 16.96
N ARG A 35 -2.24 -16.65 17.46
CA ARG A 35 -3.37 -16.01 16.77
C ARG A 35 -2.85 -15.41 15.47
N ALA A 36 -3.65 -15.46 14.41
CA ALA A 36 -3.31 -14.75 13.19
C ALA A 36 -3.11 -13.25 13.51
N PRO A 37 -2.13 -12.57 12.90
CA PRO A 37 -1.92 -11.15 13.11
C PRO A 37 -3.05 -10.33 12.49
N ASN A 38 -3.32 -9.17 13.06
CA ASN A 38 -4.09 -8.14 12.36
C ASN A 38 -3.23 -7.56 11.24
N ILE A 39 -3.86 -7.11 10.16
CA ILE A 39 -3.17 -6.58 8.99
C ILE A 39 -3.74 -5.20 8.67
N ILE A 40 -2.89 -4.19 8.64
CA ILE A 40 -3.19 -2.87 8.10
C ILE A 40 -2.30 -2.65 6.88
N LEU A 41 -2.92 -2.50 5.72
CA LEU A 41 -2.25 -2.13 4.48
C LEU A 41 -2.65 -0.70 4.11
N VAL A 42 -1.70 0.23 4.19
CA VAL A 42 -1.84 1.62 3.77
C VAL A 42 -1.28 1.76 2.35
N VAL A 43 -2.12 2.17 1.41
CA VAL A 43 -1.71 2.45 0.03
C VAL A 43 -1.99 3.91 -0.30
N ALA A 44 -0.91 4.68 -0.47
CA ALA A 44 -0.95 6.08 -0.90
C ALA A 44 -1.13 6.19 -2.43
N ASP A 45 -1.72 7.30 -2.87
CA ASP A 45 -2.03 7.60 -4.27
C ASP A 45 -1.06 8.66 -4.82
N ASP A 46 -0.15 8.26 -5.71
CA ASP A 46 0.93 9.08 -6.27
C ASP A 46 2.03 9.52 -5.27
N LEU A 47 2.32 8.71 -4.24
CA LEU A 47 3.42 8.99 -3.31
C LEU A 47 4.75 8.54 -3.91
N GLY A 48 5.64 9.50 -4.16
CA GLY A 48 6.94 9.26 -4.75
C GLY A 48 7.95 8.58 -3.82
N TYR A 49 8.90 7.86 -4.42
CA TYR A 49 9.98 7.17 -3.73
C TYR A 49 10.81 8.10 -2.83
N GLY A 50 11.03 9.35 -3.27
CA GLY A 50 11.83 10.34 -2.54
C GLY A 50 11.04 11.22 -1.56
N GLU A 51 9.76 10.92 -1.30
CA GLU A 51 8.87 11.85 -0.57
C GLU A 51 8.75 11.60 0.93
N LEU A 52 9.40 10.55 1.43
CA LEU A 52 9.44 10.19 2.84
C LEU A 52 10.82 10.44 3.44
N GLY A 53 10.89 10.88 4.70
CA GLY A 53 12.15 11.16 5.40
C GLY A 53 13.07 9.94 5.49
N CYS A 54 12.50 8.76 5.74
CA CYS A 54 13.20 7.48 5.70
C CYS A 54 13.70 7.07 4.31
N TYR A 55 13.39 7.83 3.25
CA TYR A 55 13.95 7.70 1.89
C TYR A 55 14.83 8.89 1.48
N GLY A 56 15.08 9.84 2.39
CA GLY A 56 15.99 10.97 2.17
C GLY A 56 15.30 12.33 2.01
N GLN A 57 13.97 12.40 2.10
CA GLN A 57 13.24 13.66 2.03
C GLN A 57 13.62 14.61 3.19
N THR A 58 13.89 15.87 2.89
CA THR A 58 14.27 16.88 3.90
C THR A 58 13.29 18.03 4.03
N LYS A 59 12.36 18.19 3.09
CA LYS A 59 11.42 19.32 3.03
C LYS A 59 10.05 18.95 3.56
N ILE A 60 9.65 17.69 3.41
CA ILE A 60 8.38 17.14 3.88
C ILE A 60 8.63 16.36 5.17
N ARG A 61 7.78 16.58 6.18
CA ARG A 61 7.90 15.96 7.51
C ARG A 61 7.02 14.71 7.57
N THR A 62 7.65 13.54 7.74
CA THR A 62 6.95 12.24 7.85
C THR A 62 7.38 11.43 9.08
N PRO A 63 7.31 12.01 10.30
CA PRO A 63 7.86 11.39 11.51
C PRO A 63 7.22 10.05 11.89
N ASN A 64 5.96 9.80 11.55
CA ASN A 64 5.28 8.56 11.93
C ASN A 64 5.68 7.39 11.03
N ILE A 65 5.72 7.59 9.72
CA ILE A 65 6.19 6.59 8.75
C ILE A 65 7.70 6.35 8.95
N ASP A 66 8.48 7.39 9.20
CA ASP A 66 9.91 7.27 9.51
C ASP A 66 10.12 6.42 10.78
N ARG A 67 9.26 6.59 11.79
CA ARG A 67 9.28 5.77 13.00
C ARG A 67 8.89 4.32 12.73
N LEU A 68 7.90 4.05 11.88
CA LEU A 68 7.58 2.68 11.44
C LEU A 68 8.79 2.02 10.78
N ALA A 69 9.52 2.75 9.93
CA ALA A 69 10.72 2.24 9.27
C ALA A 69 11.87 2.00 10.26
N ALA A 70 12.05 2.89 11.25
CA ALA A 70 13.08 2.74 12.28
C ALA A 70 12.79 1.57 13.23
N GLU A 71 11.52 1.27 13.51
CA GLU A 71 11.10 0.18 14.39
C GLU A 71 10.78 -1.13 13.64
N GLY A 72 10.90 -1.13 12.31
CA GLY A 72 10.62 -2.27 11.45
C GLY A 72 11.60 -2.36 10.28
N ALA A 73 11.08 -2.57 9.08
CA ALA A 73 11.86 -2.68 7.86
C ALA A 73 11.42 -1.65 6.80
N ARG A 74 12.36 -1.19 5.99
CA ARG A 74 12.09 -0.49 4.72
C ARG A 74 12.72 -1.23 3.55
N PHE A 75 12.02 -1.26 2.42
CA PHE A 75 12.55 -1.79 1.17
C PHE A 75 13.20 -0.70 0.35
N THR A 76 14.42 -0.93 -0.14
CA THR A 76 15.00 -0.02 -1.13
C THR A 76 14.54 -0.35 -2.54
N GLN A 77 14.04 -1.55 -2.80
CA GLN A 77 13.68 -2.02 -4.13
C GLN A 77 12.26 -2.63 -4.14
N PHE A 78 11.27 -1.86 -3.67
CA PHE A 78 9.86 -2.23 -3.78
C PHE A 78 9.20 -1.57 -4.98
N TYR A 79 8.40 -2.34 -5.71
CA TYR A 79 7.75 -1.89 -6.93
C TYR A 79 6.22 -1.96 -6.83
N SER A 80 5.53 -1.01 -7.44
CA SER A 80 4.13 -1.18 -7.79
C SER A 80 4.01 -2.10 -9.00
N ALA A 81 2.92 -2.87 -9.06
CA ALA A 81 2.63 -3.76 -10.18
C ALA A 81 2.25 -3.02 -11.47
N ALA A 82 1.90 -1.74 -11.38
CA ALA A 82 1.60 -0.90 -12.54
C ALA A 82 2.03 0.55 -12.29
N PRO A 83 2.25 1.34 -13.36
CA PRO A 83 2.58 2.75 -13.22
C PRO A 83 1.36 3.67 -13.05
N VAL A 84 0.14 3.12 -12.88
CA VAL A 84 -1.11 3.85 -12.63
C VAL A 84 -2.06 3.10 -11.70
N CYS A 85 -3.05 3.82 -11.17
CA CYS A 85 -3.90 3.43 -10.05
C CYS A 85 -4.68 2.10 -10.21
N ALA A 86 -5.66 1.99 -11.11
CA ALA A 86 -6.56 0.81 -11.21
C ALA A 86 -5.78 -0.49 -11.40
N PRO A 87 -4.88 -0.61 -12.41
CA PRO A 87 -4.14 -1.86 -12.61
C PRO A 87 -3.20 -2.19 -11.45
N SER A 88 -2.61 -1.21 -10.77
CA SER A 88 -1.77 -1.47 -9.60
C SER A 88 -2.58 -2.01 -8.42
N ARG A 89 -3.75 -1.41 -8.14
CA ARG A 89 -4.67 -1.85 -7.09
C ARG A 89 -5.26 -3.22 -7.41
N ALA A 90 -5.59 -3.48 -8.67
CA ALA A 90 -6.06 -4.79 -9.12
C ALA A 90 -5.00 -5.86 -8.87
N ALA A 91 -3.76 -5.62 -9.33
CA ALA A 91 -2.67 -6.57 -9.15
C ALA A 91 -2.28 -6.77 -7.68
N LEU A 92 -2.37 -5.72 -6.84
CA LEU A 92 -2.18 -5.84 -5.40
C LEU A 92 -3.24 -6.78 -4.78
N MET A 93 -4.51 -6.60 -5.15
CA MET A 93 -5.61 -7.35 -4.56
C MET A 93 -5.68 -8.78 -5.11
N THR A 94 -5.44 -8.98 -6.40
CA THR A 94 -5.50 -10.31 -7.02
C THR A 94 -4.17 -11.06 -6.95
N GLY A 95 -3.06 -10.38 -6.63
CA GLY A 95 -1.73 -10.98 -6.72
C GLY A 95 -1.39 -11.45 -8.13
N LEU A 96 -2.01 -10.87 -9.17
CA LEU A 96 -1.72 -11.15 -10.57
C LEU A 96 -1.01 -9.94 -11.18
N HIS A 97 0.17 -10.14 -11.78
CA HIS A 97 0.83 -9.06 -12.50
C HIS A 97 0.09 -8.73 -13.80
N LEU A 98 0.42 -7.61 -14.47
CA LEU A 98 -0.36 -7.14 -15.63
C LEU A 98 -0.42 -8.11 -16.81
N GLY A 99 0.48 -9.09 -16.90
CA GLY A 99 0.40 -10.15 -17.91
C GLY A 99 -0.81 -11.09 -17.75
N HIS A 100 -1.38 -11.17 -16.54
CA HIS A 100 -2.50 -12.05 -16.18
C HIS A 100 -3.67 -11.29 -15.53
N SER A 101 -3.45 -10.08 -15.01
CA SER A 101 -4.48 -9.26 -14.36
C SER A 101 -5.64 -8.94 -15.31
N PRO A 102 -6.90 -8.98 -14.82
CA PRO A 102 -8.06 -8.59 -15.62
C PRO A 102 -8.15 -7.08 -15.87
N ILE A 103 -7.58 -6.25 -14.98
CA ILE A 103 -7.52 -4.79 -15.14
C ILE A 103 -6.07 -4.41 -15.42
N ARG A 104 -5.80 -3.86 -16.61
CA ARG A 104 -4.42 -3.53 -17.07
C ARG A 104 -4.21 -2.04 -17.39
N ASP A 105 -5.28 -1.26 -17.43
CA ASP A 105 -5.25 0.21 -17.50
C ASP A 105 -6.43 0.81 -16.73
N ASN A 106 -6.42 2.13 -16.51
CA ASN A 106 -7.56 2.85 -15.98
C ASN A 106 -8.69 2.87 -17.02
N SER A 107 -9.90 2.50 -16.60
CA SER A 107 -11.10 2.48 -17.45
C SER A 107 -12.26 3.11 -16.67
N GLU A 108 -12.65 4.34 -17.01
CA GLU A 108 -13.76 5.02 -16.34
C GLU A 108 -15.11 4.51 -16.84
N VAL A 109 -16.10 4.45 -15.94
CA VAL A 109 -17.49 4.10 -16.25
C VAL A 109 -18.41 5.26 -15.87
N GLU A 110 -19.32 5.62 -16.79
CA GLU A 110 -20.34 6.63 -16.55
C GLU A 110 -21.63 6.02 -15.95
N PRO A 111 -22.35 6.73 -15.06
CA PRO A 111 -22.07 8.09 -14.59
C PRO A 111 -20.96 8.18 -13.53
N GLU A 112 -20.64 7.07 -12.86
CA GLU A 112 -19.65 7.02 -11.79
C GLU A 112 -19.09 5.61 -11.59
N GLY A 113 -17.75 5.49 -11.60
CA GLY A 113 -17.04 4.26 -11.22
C GLY A 113 -15.90 3.92 -12.17
N GLN A 114 -15.45 2.67 -12.13
CA GLN A 114 -14.38 2.13 -12.99
C GLN A 114 -14.80 0.76 -13.56
N GLY A 115 -14.07 0.31 -14.58
CA GLY A 115 -14.14 -1.05 -15.09
C GLY A 115 -14.08 -2.06 -13.95
N PRO A 116 -15.11 -2.93 -13.81
CA PRO A 116 -15.21 -3.80 -12.66
C PRO A 116 -14.27 -5.00 -12.77
N LEU A 117 -13.73 -5.45 -11.63
CA LEU A 117 -13.19 -6.80 -11.55
C LEU A 117 -14.25 -7.82 -12.01
N PRO A 118 -13.87 -8.82 -12.81
CA PRO A 118 -14.79 -9.88 -13.22
C PRO A 118 -15.16 -10.74 -12.01
N GLN A 119 -16.35 -11.32 -12.01
CA GLN A 119 -16.83 -12.17 -10.91
C GLN A 119 -15.92 -13.38 -10.61
N SER A 120 -15.13 -13.83 -11.59
CA SER A 120 -14.16 -14.91 -11.43
C SER A 120 -12.86 -14.49 -10.76
N ALA A 121 -12.61 -13.19 -10.56
CA ALA A 121 -11.45 -12.72 -9.83
C ALA A 121 -11.62 -13.03 -8.34
N THR A 122 -10.54 -13.48 -7.70
CA THR A 122 -10.47 -13.63 -6.24
C THR A 122 -9.45 -12.64 -5.73
N THR A 123 -9.76 -11.97 -4.63
CA THR A 123 -8.89 -10.98 -4.00
C THR A 123 -8.26 -11.48 -2.70
N LEU A 124 -7.25 -10.77 -2.23
CA LEU A 124 -6.67 -10.95 -0.89
C LEU A 124 -7.74 -10.83 0.19
N ALA A 125 -8.70 -9.92 0.05
CA ALA A 125 -9.78 -9.77 1.01
C ALA A 125 -10.68 -11.01 1.04
N ASP A 126 -10.96 -11.63 -0.11
CA ASP A 126 -11.68 -12.92 -0.16
C ASP A 126 -10.91 -14.02 0.58
N ASP A 127 -9.59 -14.12 0.35
CA ASP A 127 -8.74 -15.13 1.01
C ASP A 127 -8.75 -14.95 2.54
N LEU A 128 -8.63 -13.69 3.02
CA LEU A 128 -8.59 -13.37 4.44
C LEU A 128 -9.97 -13.50 5.10
N HIS A 129 -11.03 -13.07 4.44
CA HIS A 129 -12.40 -13.24 4.91
C HIS A 129 -12.74 -14.73 5.04
N ALA A 130 -12.36 -15.56 4.07
CA ALA A 130 -12.51 -17.02 4.16
C ALA A 130 -11.70 -17.64 5.32
N ALA A 131 -10.60 -17.01 5.74
CA ALA A 131 -9.81 -17.39 6.91
C ALA A 131 -10.37 -16.85 8.24
N GLY A 132 -11.52 -16.18 8.22
CA GLY A 132 -12.22 -15.67 9.40
C GLY A 132 -11.79 -14.28 9.85
N PHE A 133 -11.13 -13.50 8.98
CA PHE A 133 -10.85 -12.10 9.24
C PHE A 133 -12.11 -11.26 9.07
N VAL A 134 -12.26 -10.24 9.92
CA VAL A 134 -13.16 -9.12 9.62
C VAL A 134 -12.40 -8.15 8.71
N THR A 135 -13.04 -7.68 7.65
CA THR A 135 -12.35 -7.00 6.55
C THR A 135 -12.93 -5.60 6.28
N ALA A 136 -12.05 -4.62 6.08
CA ALA A 136 -12.45 -3.27 5.71
C ALA A 136 -11.58 -2.70 4.58
N CYS A 137 -12.22 -2.05 3.61
CA CYS A 137 -11.57 -1.19 2.62
C CYS A 137 -12.04 0.25 2.83
N ILE A 138 -11.11 1.16 3.10
CA ILE A 138 -11.42 2.55 3.39
C ILE A 138 -10.60 3.44 2.46
N GLY A 139 -11.28 4.28 1.68
CA GLY A 139 -10.64 5.16 0.69
C GLY A 139 -10.95 4.82 -0.77
N LYS A 140 -9.98 5.01 -1.65
CA LYS A 140 -10.11 4.86 -3.11
C LYS A 140 -9.99 3.39 -3.52
N TRP A 141 -11.11 2.82 -3.96
CA TRP A 141 -11.16 1.46 -4.49
C TRP A 141 -10.73 1.41 -5.95
N GLY A 142 -11.58 1.93 -6.86
CA GLY A 142 -11.24 2.07 -8.27
C GLY A 142 -11.24 0.77 -9.08
N LEU A 143 -11.87 -0.30 -8.60
CA LEU A 143 -11.94 -1.61 -9.28
C LEU A 143 -13.38 -2.05 -9.60
N GLY A 144 -14.31 -1.09 -9.68
CA GLY A 144 -15.72 -1.31 -9.99
C GLY A 144 -16.60 -0.17 -9.49
N PHE A 145 -17.81 -0.06 -10.04
CA PHE A 145 -18.86 0.83 -9.55
C PHE A 145 -19.74 0.15 -8.50
N VAL A 146 -20.57 0.93 -7.81
CA VAL A 146 -21.48 0.42 -6.78
C VAL A 146 -22.48 -0.57 -7.38
N GLY A 147 -22.57 -1.77 -6.81
CA GLY A 147 -23.43 -2.86 -7.29
C GLY A 147 -22.87 -3.64 -8.49
N SER A 148 -21.65 -3.34 -8.95
CA SER A 148 -20.96 -4.15 -9.96
C SER A 148 -20.31 -5.40 -9.36
N THR A 149 -19.81 -6.31 -10.21
CA THR A 149 -18.98 -7.43 -9.77
C THR A 149 -17.68 -6.99 -9.10
N GLY A 150 -17.24 -5.76 -9.38
CA GLY A 150 -16.06 -5.13 -8.78
C GLY A 150 -16.39 -4.25 -7.57
N ASP A 151 -17.59 -4.30 -7.01
CA ASP A 151 -17.91 -3.61 -5.76
C ASP A 151 -17.07 -4.19 -4.60
N PRO A 152 -16.45 -3.38 -3.71
CA PRO A 152 -15.70 -3.88 -2.56
C PRO A 152 -16.41 -4.96 -1.76
N ASN A 153 -17.71 -4.82 -1.51
CA ASN A 153 -18.47 -5.80 -0.72
C ASN A 153 -18.70 -7.13 -1.46
N ALA A 154 -18.54 -7.15 -2.78
CA ALA A 154 -18.54 -8.37 -3.60
C ALA A 154 -17.14 -9.01 -3.71
N ASN A 155 -16.11 -8.35 -3.19
CA ASN A 155 -14.71 -8.74 -3.28
C ASN A 155 -14.10 -8.86 -1.87
N GLY A 156 -14.82 -9.52 -0.96
CA GLY A 156 -14.29 -9.94 0.33
C GLY A 156 -14.23 -8.89 1.42
N PHE A 157 -14.80 -7.69 1.25
CA PHE A 157 -14.84 -6.66 2.30
C PHE A 157 -16.20 -6.57 3.03
N ASP A 158 -16.19 -6.71 4.36
CA ASP A 158 -17.38 -6.52 5.22
C ASP A 158 -17.78 -5.04 5.32
N LEU A 159 -16.76 -4.17 5.41
CA LEU A 159 -16.93 -2.72 5.46
C LEU A 159 -16.21 -2.06 4.29
N PHE A 160 -16.96 -1.27 3.52
CA PHE A 160 -16.42 -0.29 2.62
C PHE A 160 -16.82 1.11 3.06
N TYR A 161 -15.86 2.04 3.08
CA TYR A 161 -16.14 3.46 3.26
C TYR A 161 -15.19 4.32 2.42
N GLY A 162 -15.70 4.92 1.34
CA GLY A 162 -14.85 5.72 0.46
C GLY A 162 -15.39 5.92 -0.95
N PHE A 163 -14.51 5.74 -1.93
CA PHE A 163 -14.77 6.02 -3.35
C PHE A 163 -14.64 4.76 -4.22
N ASN A 164 -15.73 4.33 -4.84
CA ASN A 164 -15.67 3.39 -5.96
C ASN A 164 -15.01 4.05 -7.19
N CYS A 165 -15.28 5.34 -7.40
CA CYS A 165 -14.85 6.10 -8.56
C CYS A 165 -13.55 6.87 -8.31
N GLN A 166 -12.53 6.60 -9.12
CA GLN A 166 -11.24 7.31 -9.03
C GLN A 166 -11.39 8.80 -9.33
N ARG A 167 -12.21 9.15 -10.33
CA ARG A 167 -12.48 10.55 -10.67
C ARG A 167 -13.10 11.34 -9.51
N GLN A 168 -13.99 10.73 -8.72
CA GLN A 168 -14.52 11.38 -7.50
C GLN A 168 -13.44 11.52 -6.42
N ALA A 169 -12.55 10.52 -6.31
CA ALA A 169 -11.43 10.52 -5.37
C ALA A 169 -10.37 11.60 -5.67
N HIS A 170 -10.43 12.27 -6.84
CA HIS A 170 -9.56 13.40 -7.20
C HIS A 170 -10.01 14.74 -6.59
N ASN A 171 -10.88 14.71 -5.57
CA ASN A 171 -11.32 15.88 -4.83
C ASN A 171 -11.44 15.51 -3.35
N TYR A 172 -10.75 16.24 -2.48
CA TYR A 172 -10.75 15.98 -1.03
C TYR A 172 -11.99 16.54 -0.32
N TYR A 173 -12.80 17.34 -1.03
CA TYR A 173 -14.10 17.84 -0.62
C TYR A 173 -15.18 17.39 -1.62
N PRO A 174 -15.43 16.08 -1.76
CA PRO A 174 -16.39 15.52 -2.71
C PRO A 174 -17.82 15.77 -2.24
N THR A 175 -18.82 15.55 -3.11
CA THR A 175 -20.23 15.69 -2.73
C THR A 175 -20.76 14.53 -1.90
N HIS A 176 -20.09 13.38 -1.95
CA HIS A 176 -20.51 12.18 -1.22
C HIS A 176 -19.37 11.17 -1.07
N LEU A 177 -19.56 10.24 -0.14
CA LEU A 177 -18.84 8.98 -0.01
C LEU A 177 -19.83 7.81 -0.10
N TRP A 178 -19.31 6.59 -0.25
CA TRP A 178 -20.12 5.37 -0.21
C TRP A 178 -19.79 4.57 1.04
N ARG A 179 -20.83 4.05 1.72
CA ARG A 179 -20.74 3.11 2.84
C ARG A 179 -21.54 1.85 2.52
N ASN A 180 -20.90 0.73 2.22
CA ASN A 180 -21.57 -0.53 1.86
C ASN A 180 -22.73 -0.36 0.84
N GLY A 181 -22.50 0.40 -0.23
CA GLY A 181 -23.51 0.70 -1.26
C GLY A 181 -24.51 1.82 -0.89
N GLU A 182 -24.50 2.33 0.34
CA GLU A 182 -25.25 3.52 0.74
C GLU A 182 -24.48 4.80 0.40
N LYS A 183 -25.15 5.76 -0.23
CA LYS A 183 -24.57 7.07 -0.54
C LYS A 183 -24.67 8.00 0.68
N ILE A 184 -23.52 8.41 1.19
CA ILE A 184 -23.39 9.38 2.28
C ILE A 184 -23.10 10.76 1.70
N VAL A 185 -24.09 11.64 1.71
CA VAL A 185 -23.94 13.02 1.21
C VAL A 185 -23.09 13.85 2.17
N LEU A 186 -22.10 14.57 1.63
CA LEU A 186 -21.26 15.50 2.40
C LEU A 186 -21.82 16.92 2.26
N GLU A 187 -22.72 17.27 3.17
CA GLU A 187 -23.42 18.56 3.16
C GLU A 187 -22.43 19.74 3.23
N GLY A 188 -22.69 20.76 2.42
CA GLY A 188 -21.82 21.95 2.33
C GLY A 188 -20.66 21.82 1.34
N ASN A 189 -20.32 20.62 0.85
CA ASN A 189 -19.33 20.49 -0.22
C ASN A 189 -19.95 20.83 -1.58
N THR A 190 -19.38 21.81 -2.27
CA THR A 190 -19.80 22.17 -3.64
C THR A 190 -18.57 22.36 -4.54
N PRO A 191 -18.15 21.34 -5.30
CA PRO A 191 -16.95 21.41 -6.13
C PRO A 191 -16.97 22.55 -7.17
N LYS A 192 -18.16 22.87 -7.69
CA LYS A 192 -18.35 23.95 -8.69
C LYS A 192 -18.07 25.34 -8.13
N THR A 193 -18.46 25.58 -6.88
CA THR A 193 -18.33 26.89 -6.21
C THR A 193 -17.21 26.90 -5.16
N ARG A 194 -16.47 25.80 -5.03
CA ARG A 194 -15.36 25.60 -4.08
C ARG A 194 -15.75 25.84 -2.63
N VAL A 195 -16.97 25.45 -2.27
CA VAL A 195 -17.34 25.37 -0.85
C VAL A 195 -16.79 24.03 -0.34
N GLU A 196 -15.87 24.10 0.60
CA GLU A 196 -15.06 22.99 1.12
C GLU A 196 -15.35 22.85 2.62
N ALA A 197 -16.49 22.23 2.96
CA ALA A 197 -16.99 22.17 4.33
C ALA A 197 -16.56 20.89 5.07
N VAL A 198 -16.53 19.76 4.35
CA VAL A 198 -16.26 18.43 4.92
C VAL A 198 -15.07 17.81 4.18
N PHE A 199 -13.96 17.67 4.89
CA PHE A 199 -12.76 17.04 4.37
C PHE A 199 -12.92 15.51 4.44
N ALA A 200 -13.09 14.85 3.30
CA ALA A 200 -13.36 13.41 3.25
C ALA A 200 -12.30 12.55 3.98
N PRO A 201 -10.99 12.88 3.94
CA PRO A 201 -9.99 12.13 4.71
C PRO A 201 -10.20 12.08 6.22
N ASP A 202 -10.81 13.11 6.83
CA ASP A 202 -11.15 13.06 8.26
C ASP A 202 -12.14 11.93 8.55
N LEU A 203 -13.20 11.82 7.74
CA LEU A 203 -14.22 10.78 7.86
C LEU A 203 -13.64 9.38 7.57
N MET A 204 -12.75 9.28 6.59
CA MET A 204 -12.08 8.01 6.27
C MET A 204 -11.18 7.55 7.42
N LEU A 205 -10.40 8.45 8.03
CA LEU A 205 -9.58 8.12 9.20
C LEU A 205 -10.44 7.74 10.41
N GLU A 206 -11.55 8.44 10.64
CA GLU A 206 -12.50 8.11 11.71
C GLU A 206 -13.08 6.71 11.52
N ALA A 207 -13.51 6.36 10.30
CA ALA A 207 -14.02 5.03 9.99
C ALA A 207 -12.94 3.94 10.20
N ALA A 208 -11.69 4.22 9.82
CA ALA A 208 -10.59 3.28 9.95
C ALA A 208 -10.19 3.03 11.41
N THR A 209 -10.10 4.09 12.19
CA THR A 209 -9.78 3.99 13.63
C THR A 209 -10.93 3.36 14.41
N SER A 210 -12.19 3.66 14.07
CA SER A 210 -13.36 3.00 14.66
C SER A 210 -13.41 1.51 14.34
N PHE A 211 -13.10 1.11 13.10
CA PHE A 211 -13.03 -0.30 12.71
C PHE A 211 -12.03 -1.09 13.57
N ILE A 212 -10.85 -0.51 13.84
CA ILE A 212 -9.83 -1.11 14.71
C ILE A 212 -10.36 -1.27 16.14
N ASP A 213 -11.01 -0.24 16.68
CA ASP A 213 -11.58 -0.26 18.04
C ASP A 213 -12.71 -1.30 18.16
N ASP A 214 -13.51 -1.48 17.10
CA ASP A 214 -14.65 -2.39 17.08
C ASP A 214 -14.30 -3.87 16.83
N ALA A 215 -13.08 -4.17 16.36
CA ALA A 215 -12.65 -5.54 16.05
C ALA A 215 -12.65 -6.47 17.29
N LYS A 216 -12.58 -5.93 18.51
CA LYS A 216 -12.80 -6.64 19.80
C LYS A 216 -12.09 -8.00 19.92
N GLY A 217 -10.90 -8.11 19.33
CA GLY A 217 -10.06 -9.31 19.37
C GLY A 217 -10.26 -10.30 18.22
N ALA A 218 -11.19 -10.09 17.29
CA ALA A 218 -11.17 -10.82 16.02
C ALA A 218 -9.93 -10.38 15.19
N PRO A 219 -9.25 -11.28 14.47
CA PRO A 219 -8.24 -10.87 13.50
C PRO A 219 -8.93 -10.03 12.42
N PHE A 220 -8.28 -8.94 12.00
CA PHE A 220 -8.85 -8.06 11.00
C PHE A 220 -7.87 -7.70 9.90
N PHE A 221 -8.42 -7.34 8.75
CA PHE A 221 -7.71 -6.77 7.63
C PHE A 221 -8.29 -5.40 7.29
N LEU A 222 -7.46 -4.37 7.36
CA LEU A 222 -7.79 -3.01 6.95
C LEU A 222 -6.93 -2.62 5.73
N ALA A 223 -7.56 -2.49 4.57
CA ALA A 223 -6.99 -1.84 3.40
C ALA A 223 -7.33 -0.33 3.45
N PHE A 224 -6.40 0.47 3.95
CA PHE A 224 -6.52 1.94 3.97
C PHE A 224 -5.94 2.53 2.69
N MET A 225 -6.79 2.65 1.69
CA MET A 225 -6.48 3.07 0.32
C MET A 225 -6.56 4.60 0.20
N SER A 226 -5.64 5.30 0.86
CA SER A 226 -5.62 6.77 0.91
C SER A 226 -5.66 7.43 -0.48
N THR A 227 -6.31 8.59 -0.56
CA THR A 227 -6.29 9.45 -1.75
C THR A 227 -5.08 10.38 -1.77
N MET A 228 -4.33 10.51 -0.67
CA MET A 228 -3.16 11.37 -0.58
C MET A 228 -1.90 10.67 -1.13
N PRO A 229 -0.97 11.42 -1.76
CA PRO A 229 -1.01 12.86 -2.03
C PRO A 229 -1.54 13.24 -3.44
N HIS A 230 -2.48 12.50 -4.02
CA HIS A 230 -2.97 12.76 -5.37
C HIS A 230 -3.30 14.24 -5.58
N MET A 231 -2.89 14.75 -6.74
CA MET A 231 -2.60 16.13 -7.14
C MET A 231 -3.69 17.23 -7.03
N ALA A 232 -4.81 16.99 -6.35
CA ALA A 232 -5.74 18.05 -5.98
C ALA A 232 -5.24 18.79 -4.73
N MET A 233 -4.67 19.98 -4.92
CA MET A 233 -4.06 20.75 -3.83
C MET A 233 -5.11 21.34 -2.88
N GLN A 234 -5.62 20.52 -1.96
CA GLN A 234 -6.74 20.86 -1.07
C GLN A 234 -6.48 20.44 0.39
N PRO A 235 -5.32 20.74 0.99
CA PRO A 235 -5.12 20.49 2.42
C PRO A 235 -6.11 21.32 3.25
N THR A 236 -6.39 20.88 4.47
CA THR A 236 -7.12 21.73 5.42
C THR A 236 -6.27 22.96 5.80
N ALA A 237 -6.91 24.03 6.29
CA ALA A 237 -6.17 25.20 6.77
C ALA A 237 -5.19 24.85 7.91
N PHE A 238 -5.57 23.90 8.77
CA PHE A 238 -4.72 23.39 9.84
C PHE A 238 -3.49 22.64 9.31
N ASP A 239 -3.66 21.84 8.26
CA ASP A 239 -2.55 21.13 7.59
C ASP A 239 -1.62 22.10 6.88
N LEU A 240 -2.17 23.06 6.15
CA LEU A 240 -1.40 24.08 5.44
C LEU A 240 -0.56 24.97 6.37
N HIS A 241 -1.11 25.34 7.54
CA HIS A 241 -0.43 26.21 8.49
C HIS A 241 0.94 25.66 8.95
N ARG A 242 1.14 24.34 8.94
CA ARG A 242 2.42 23.70 9.29
C ARG A 242 3.59 24.08 8.36
N TYR A 243 3.27 24.56 7.16
CA TYR A 243 4.22 24.95 6.11
C TYR A 243 4.11 26.42 5.72
N GLU A 244 3.41 27.24 6.50
CA GLU A 244 3.26 28.66 6.22
C GLU A 244 4.63 29.36 6.18
N GLY A 245 4.98 29.93 5.03
CA GLY A 245 6.28 30.56 4.80
C GLY A 245 7.48 29.61 4.79
N ALA A 246 7.26 28.28 4.76
CA ALA A 246 8.34 27.29 4.77
C ALA A 246 9.13 27.26 3.45
N PHE A 247 8.51 27.65 2.34
CA PHE A 247 9.10 27.59 1.00
C PHE A 247 8.87 28.89 0.23
N GLU A 248 9.74 29.15 -0.75
CA GLU A 248 9.42 30.11 -1.80
C GLU A 248 8.30 29.54 -2.67
N GLU A 249 7.26 30.34 -2.92
CA GLU A 249 6.03 29.88 -3.58
C GLU A 249 5.87 30.55 -4.95
N THR A 250 5.43 29.76 -5.92
CA THR A 250 4.87 30.27 -7.18
C THR A 250 3.41 29.85 -7.23
N PRO A 251 2.44 30.78 -7.16
CA PRO A 251 1.03 30.43 -7.15
C PRO A 251 0.64 29.57 -8.36
N TYR A 252 -0.06 28.46 -8.10
CA TYR A 252 -0.67 27.69 -9.16
C TYR A 252 -2.01 28.34 -9.53
N ILE A 253 -2.09 28.94 -10.71
CA ILE A 253 -3.28 29.69 -11.16
C ILE A 253 -4.41 28.80 -11.72
N GLY A 254 -4.26 27.48 -11.68
CA GLY A 254 -5.19 26.53 -12.30
C GLY A 254 -4.91 26.30 -13.79
N GLY A 255 -5.89 25.72 -14.51
CA GLY A 255 -5.85 25.57 -15.97
C GLY A 255 -5.07 24.35 -16.49
N LYS A 256 -4.43 23.57 -15.61
CA LYS A 256 -3.80 22.28 -15.93
C LYS A 256 -4.51 21.14 -15.18
N GLY A 257 -5.82 21.03 -15.37
CA GLY A 257 -6.65 19.96 -14.81
C GLY A 257 -7.21 20.21 -13.40
N TYR A 258 -6.50 20.95 -12.55
CA TYR A 258 -6.89 21.16 -11.14
C TYR A 258 -7.08 22.62 -10.76
N LEU A 259 -7.74 22.83 -9.63
CA LEU A 259 -8.05 24.14 -9.06
C LEU A 259 -6.78 24.89 -8.64
N SER A 260 -6.84 26.21 -8.67
CA SER A 260 -5.74 27.10 -8.28
C SER A 260 -5.41 26.99 -6.79
N HIS A 261 -4.14 27.13 -6.43
CA HIS A 261 -3.65 27.15 -5.05
C HIS A 261 -2.56 28.22 -4.88
N PRO A 262 -2.63 29.08 -3.84
CA PRO A 262 -1.70 30.20 -3.69
C PRO A 262 -0.28 29.78 -3.28
N THR A 263 -0.16 28.71 -2.49
CA THR A 263 1.10 28.22 -1.93
C THR A 263 1.26 26.72 -2.20
N PRO A 264 1.36 26.30 -3.48
CA PRO A 264 1.22 24.89 -3.85
C PRO A 264 2.34 23.99 -3.29
N ARG A 265 3.55 24.49 -3.02
CA ARG A 265 4.59 23.67 -2.38
C ARG A 265 4.23 23.37 -0.93
N ALA A 266 3.82 24.38 -0.16
CA ALA A 266 3.32 24.20 1.20
C ALA A 266 2.11 23.28 1.23
N GLY A 267 1.19 23.41 0.25
CA GLY A 267 0.03 22.55 0.14
C GLY A 267 0.39 21.09 -0.08
N TYR A 268 1.36 20.81 -0.96
CA TYR A 268 1.76 19.45 -1.28
C TYR A 268 2.44 18.77 -0.09
N ALA A 269 3.38 19.47 0.54
CA ALA A 269 4.04 18.99 1.75
C ALA A 269 3.04 18.77 2.89
N ALA A 270 2.03 19.63 3.02
CA ALA A 270 0.96 19.48 4.01
C ALA A 270 0.15 18.20 3.79
N MET A 271 -0.19 17.86 2.54
CA MET A 271 -0.94 16.63 2.23
C MET A 271 -0.14 15.36 2.56
N ILE A 272 1.15 15.32 2.24
CA ILE A 272 2.00 14.16 2.60
C ILE A 272 2.23 14.08 4.12
N THR A 273 2.40 15.21 4.79
CA THR A 273 2.47 15.26 6.27
C THR A 273 1.15 14.84 6.90
N ARG A 274 0.02 15.09 6.23
CA ARG A 274 -1.29 14.66 6.68
C ARG A 274 -1.46 13.14 6.54
N LEU A 275 -1.04 12.55 5.42
CA LEU A 275 -0.95 11.10 5.25
C LEU A 275 -0.09 10.46 6.36
N ASP A 276 1.05 11.05 6.69
CA ASP A 276 1.90 10.59 7.79
C ASP A 276 1.17 10.63 9.14
N ALA A 277 0.44 11.71 9.43
CA ALA A 277 -0.36 11.82 10.65
C ALA A 277 -1.49 10.77 10.71
N ASP A 278 -2.14 10.48 9.58
CA ASP A 278 -3.16 9.45 9.48
C ASP A 278 -2.57 8.06 9.80
N VAL A 279 -1.37 7.74 9.27
CA VAL A 279 -0.61 6.52 9.63
C VAL A 279 -0.29 6.48 11.13
N GLY A 280 0.12 7.61 11.70
CA GLY A 280 0.35 7.74 13.15
C GLY A 280 -0.90 7.46 13.98
N ALA A 281 -2.08 7.90 13.52
CA ALA A 281 -3.35 7.66 14.18
C ALA A 281 -3.81 6.19 14.09
N LEU A 282 -3.55 5.52 12.95
CA LEU A 282 -3.78 4.06 12.81
C LEU A 282 -2.88 3.27 13.76
N ARG A 283 -1.60 3.60 13.84
CA ARG A 283 -0.68 2.99 14.81
C ARG A 283 -1.13 3.24 16.25
N ALA A 284 -1.52 4.47 16.59
CA ALA A 284 -2.03 4.79 17.92
C ALA A 284 -3.30 4.00 18.25
N ALA A 285 -4.10 3.62 17.24
CA ALA A 285 -5.24 2.71 17.39
C ALA A 285 -4.84 1.30 17.77
N ILE A 286 -3.80 0.78 17.15
CA ILE A 286 -3.23 -0.51 17.53
C ILE A 286 -2.69 -0.48 18.96
N GLU A 287 -1.93 0.55 19.31
CA GLU A 287 -1.30 0.67 20.63
C GLU A 287 -2.33 0.81 21.75
N ARG A 288 -3.36 1.65 21.59
CA ARG A 288 -4.40 1.85 22.63
C ARG A 288 -5.26 0.60 22.87
N ASN A 289 -5.39 -0.27 21.87
CA ASN A 289 -6.09 -1.55 21.99
C ASN A 289 -5.17 -2.70 22.46
N GLY A 290 -3.88 -2.43 22.70
CA GLY A 290 -2.92 -3.46 23.13
C GLY A 290 -2.63 -4.50 22.05
N LEU A 291 -2.72 -4.13 20.77
CA LEU A 291 -2.61 -5.04 19.62
C LEU A 291 -1.23 -5.01 18.94
N SER A 292 -0.27 -4.24 19.46
CA SER A 292 1.02 -3.98 18.81
C SER A 292 1.79 -5.23 18.41
N ASP A 293 2.00 -6.18 19.33
CA ASP A 293 2.81 -7.38 19.07
C ASP A 293 2.20 -8.33 18.02
N ASN A 294 0.90 -8.21 17.75
CA ASN A 294 0.18 -9.08 16.82
C ASN A 294 -0.48 -8.28 15.69
N THR A 295 0.15 -7.19 15.24
CA THR A 295 -0.33 -6.40 14.10
C THR A 295 0.79 -6.05 13.14
N ILE A 296 0.54 -6.29 11.86
CA ILE A 296 1.39 -5.87 10.74
C ILE A 296 0.83 -4.56 10.18
N ILE A 297 1.66 -3.53 10.05
CA ILE A 297 1.35 -2.31 9.31
C ILE A 297 2.30 -2.21 8.11
N ILE A 298 1.75 -2.14 6.90
CA ILE A 298 2.48 -1.92 5.65
C ILE A 298 2.08 -0.55 5.10
N VAL A 299 3.05 0.28 4.73
CA VAL A 299 2.83 1.56 4.05
C VAL A 299 3.55 1.54 2.71
N THR A 300 2.80 1.70 1.61
CA THR A 300 3.33 1.75 0.24
C THR A 300 2.56 2.75 -0.63
N SER A 301 2.95 2.92 -1.89
CA SER A 301 2.17 3.63 -2.92
C SER A 301 1.68 2.72 -4.03
N ASP A 302 0.61 3.12 -4.73
CA ASP A 302 0.10 2.42 -5.91
C ASP A 302 0.94 2.67 -7.18
N ASN A 303 1.67 3.77 -7.27
CA ASN A 303 2.61 4.06 -8.35
C ASN A 303 3.59 5.17 -7.95
N GLY A 304 4.56 5.49 -8.82
CA GLY A 304 5.45 6.63 -8.63
C GLY A 304 4.71 7.98 -8.58
N PRO A 305 5.43 9.09 -8.31
CA PRO A 305 4.79 10.38 -8.13
C PRO A 305 4.14 10.87 -9.41
N THR A 306 3.16 11.76 -9.26
CA THR A 306 2.52 12.47 -10.37
C THR A 306 3.52 13.31 -11.19
N HIS A 307 3.07 13.99 -12.24
CA HIS A 307 3.90 14.96 -12.98
C HIS A 307 3.81 16.37 -12.35
N ASP A 308 4.49 17.37 -12.95
CA ASP A 308 4.42 18.78 -12.52
C ASP A 308 3.10 19.45 -12.97
N VAL A 309 2.00 18.94 -12.43
CA VAL A 309 0.61 19.27 -12.73
C VAL A 309 -0.17 19.41 -11.42
N GLY A 310 -1.25 20.19 -11.43
CA GLY A 310 -2.00 20.50 -10.19
C GLY A 310 -1.24 21.33 -9.15
N GLY A 311 -0.13 21.97 -9.56
CA GLY A 311 0.73 22.74 -8.67
C GLY A 311 1.84 21.93 -7.99
N VAL A 312 1.89 20.61 -8.20
CA VAL A 312 2.98 19.77 -7.69
C VAL A 312 4.30 20.16 -8.38
N ASP A 313 5.37 20.23 -7.59
CA ASP A 313 6.73 20.51 -8.03
C ASP A 313 7.64 19.35 -7.66
N THR A 314 7.63 18.31 -8.51
CA THR A 314 8.32 17.05 -8.22
C THR A 314 9.84 17.20 -8.20
N THR A 315 10.37 18.22 -8.88
CA THR A 315 11.81 18.50 -8.91
C THR A 315 12.22 19.15 -7.60
N PHE A 316 11.45 20.12 -7.08
CA PHE A 316 11.74 20.76 -5.79
C PHE A 316 11.73 19.77 -4.63
N PHE A 317 10.80 18.83 -4.64
CA PHE A 317 10.71 17.79 -3.62
C PHE A 317 11.59 16.56 -3.90
N ASP A 318 12.29 16.48 -5.02
CA ASP A 318 13.03 15.26 -5.42
C ASP A 318 12.15 13.99 -5.32
N SER A 319 10.91 14.09 -5.80
CA SER A 319 9.86 13.08 -5.58
C SER A 319 10.24 11.68 -6.08
N THR A 320 11.09 11.59 -7.11
CA THR A 320 11.58 10.31 -7.65
C THR A 320 12.93 9.89 -7.08
N ALA A 321 13.56 10.67 -6.19
CA ALA A 321 14.94 10.48 -5.72
C ALA A 321 15.95 10.31 -6.87
N GLY A 322 15.83 11.15 -7.90
CA GLY A 322 16.66 11.09 -9.12
C GLY A 322 16.32 9.97 -10.12
N LEU A 323 15.40 9.05 -9.80
CA LEU A 323 15.00 7.98 -10.70
C LEU A 323 14.28 8.51 -11.94
N ARG A 324 14.46 7.81 -13.08
CA ARG A 324 13.88 8.21 -14.37
C ARG A 324 12.39 7.94 -14.43
N GLY A 325 11.65 8.85 -15.06
CA GLY A 325 10.21 8.71 -15.25
C GLY A 325 9.39 8.99 -13.99
N ARG A 326 8.07 8.96 -14.15
CA ARG A 326 7.04 9.27 -13.14
C ARG A 326 5.80 8.40 -13.42
N LYS A 327 4.68 8.65 -12.74
CA LYS A 327 3.37 8.04 -13.03
C LYS A 327 3.11 7.89 -14.54
N GLY A 328 2.54 6.76 -14.94
CA GLY A 328 2.27 6.42 -16.34
C GLY A 328 3.47 5.87 -17.11
N SER A 329 4.65 5.69 -16.49
CA SER A 329 5.82 5.09 -17.15
C SER A 329 6.40 3.89 -16.40
N VAL A 330 6.91 2.90 -17.13
CA VAL A 330 7.57 1.70 -16.57
C VAL A 330 9.04 1.92 -16.19
N TRP A 331 9.52 3.17 -16.28
CA TRP A 331 10.83 3.58 -15.76
C TRP A 331 10.85 3.51 -14.21
N GLU A 332 12.04 3.44 -13.60
CA GLU A 332 12.19 3.26 -12.14
C GLU A 332 11.36 4.26 -11.34
N GLY A 333 11.36 5.53 -11.69
CA GLY A 333 10.58 6.57 -11.00
C GLY A 333 9.07 6.47 -11.16
N GLY A 334 8.55 5.65 -12.08
CA GLY A 334 7.11 5.41 -12.25
C GLY A 334 6.57 4.17 -11.54
N ILE A 335 7.44 3.21 -11.21
CA ILE A 335 7.05 1.92 -10.59
C ILE A 335 7.81 1.57 -9.32
N ARG A 336 8.97 2.15 -9.02
CA ARG A 336 9.66 1.97 -7.73
C ARG A 336 9.05 2.93 -6.72
N VAL A 337 8.50 2.39 -5.66
CA VAL A 337 7.68 3.12 -4.67
C VAL A 337 8.21 2.87 -3.26
N PRO A 338 7.99 3.78 -2.30
CA PRO A 338 8.40 3.50 -0.94
C PRO A 338 7.59 2.33 -0.38
N CYS A 339 8.22 1.46 0.41
CA CYS A 339 7.53 0.43 1.18
C CYS A 339 8.17 0.26 2.57
N VAL A 340 7.35 0.39 3.61
CA VAL A 340 7.73 0.23 5.02
C VAL A 340 6.84 -0.85 5.64
N VAL A 341 7.43 -1.74 6.42
CA VAL A 341 6.73 -2.82 7.12
C VAL A 341 7.08 -2.75 8.60
N TRP A 342 6.05 -2.66 9.44
CA TRP A 342 6.16 -2.66 10.89
C TRP A 342 5.38 -3.85 11.44
N TRP A 343 6.09 -4.73 12.14
CA TRP A 343 5.50 -5.81 12.92
C TRP A 343 6.42 -6.06 14.12
N PRO A 344 6.20 -5.31 15.21
CA PRO A 344 7.10 -5.37 16.35
C PRO A 344 7.07 -6.79 16.92
N SER A 345 8.20 -7.23 17.47
CA SER A 345 8.43 -8.59 17.97
C SER A 345 8.64 -9.68 16.90
N HIS A 346 8.43 -9.37 15.62
CA HIS A 346 8.65 -10.31 14.49
C HIS A 346 9.66 -9.84 13.45
N ILE A 347 9.85 -8.53 13.30
CA ILE A 347 10.81 -7.93 12.37
C ILE A 347 11.85 -7.17 13.19
N ASP A 348 13.14 -7.42 12.95
CA ASP A 348 14.21 -6.65 13.60
C ASP A 348 14.08 -5.16 13.24
N ALA A 349 14.34 -4.29 14.21
CA ALA A 349 14.27 -2.85 14.02
C ALA A 349 15.33 -2.34 13.01
N ALA A 350 14.99 -1.26 12.31
CA ALA A 350 15.83 -0.57 11.34
C ALA A 350 16.38 -1.46 10.21
N ARG A 351 15.64 -2.50 9.81
CA ARG A 351 16.03 -3.35 8.69
C ARG A 351 15.94 -2.61 7.36
N VAL A 352 16.96 -2.78 6.53
CA VAL A 352 16.97 -2.30 5.14
C VAL A 352 16.99 -3.51 4.22
N ILE A 353 15.92 -3.69 3.47
CA ILE A 353 15.74 -4.82 2.56
C ILE A 353 16.05 -4.38 1.14
N ASN A 354 17.12 -4.91 0.57
CA ASN A 354 17.56 -4.60 -0.80
C ASN A 354 17.09 -5.64 -1.82
N THR A 355 16.47 -6.73 -1.39
CA THR A 355 15.88 -7.74 -2.27
C THR A 355 14.70 -7.14 -3.04
N PRO A 356 14.65 -7.25 -4.38
CA PRO A 356 13.50 -6.78 -5.16
C PRO A 356 12.20 -7.45 -4.72
N ALA A 357 11.19 -6.62 -4.45
CA ALA A 357 9.83 -7.02 -4.10
C ALA A 357 8.81 -6.10 -4.75
N TRP A 358 7.54 -6.52 -4.84
CA TRP A 358 6.51 -5.69 -5.45
C TRP A 358 5.12 -5.99 -4.90
N SER A 359 4.15 -5.12 -5.20
CA SER A 359 2.80 -5.21 -4.63
C SER A 359 2.08 -6.52 -4.92
N VAL A 360 2.46 -7.24 -5.98
CA VAL A 360 1.91 -8.57 -6.33
C VAL A 360 2.23 -9.61 -5.25
N ASP A 361 3.39 -9.50 -4.58
CA ASP A 361 3.81 -10.43 -3.52
C ASP A 361 2.97 -10.31 -2.24
N LEU A 362 2.29 -9.17 -2.06
CA LEU A 362 1.56 -8.89 -0.82
C LEU A 362 0.40 -9.87 -0.64
N ARG A 363 -0.25 -10.34 -1.72
CA ARG A 363 -1.32 -11.34 -1.59
C ARG A 363 -0.78 -12.64 -0.97
N ALA A 364 0.26 -13.22 -1.56
CA ALA A 364 0.88 -14.45 -1.06
C ALA A 364 1.40 -14.29 0.39
N SER A 365 2.07 -13.17 0.65
CA SER A 365 2.68 -12.90 1.96
C SER A 365 1.63 -12.72 3.07
N LEU A 366 0.61 -11.90 2.81
CA LEU A 366 -0.43 -11.60 3.79
C LEU A 366 -1.34 -12.81 4.04
N ALA A 367 -1.64 -13.59 3.01
CA ALA A 367 -2.34 -14.87 3.19
C ALA A 367 -1.50 -15.86 4.01
N SER A 368 -0.18 -15.94 3.78
CA SER A 368 0.73 -16.78 4.57
C SER A 368 0.75 -16.39 6.05
N PHE A 369 0.89 -15.10 6.36
CA PHE A 369 0.81 -14.60 7.75
C PHE A 369 -0.53 -14.89 8.42
N ALA A 370 -1.63 -14.78 7.65
CA ALA A 370 -2.97 -15.09 8.10
C ALA A 370 -3.27 -16.59 8.19
N ARG A 371 -2.37 -17.45 7.67
CA ARG A 371 -2.61 -18.89 7.47
C ARG A 371 -3.84 -19.16 6.60
N ALA A 372 -4.15 -18.23 5.70
CA ALA A 372 -5.19 -18.36 4.70
C ALA A 372 -4.68 -19.19 3.51
N THR A 373 -5.57 -19.95 2.88
CA THR A 373 -5.27 -20.56 1.58
C THR A 373 -5.53 -19.51 0.50
N ALA A 374 -4.48 -18.95 -0.08
CA ALA A 374 -4.63 -18.01 -1.19
C ALA A 374 -4.97 -18.76 -2.47
N ALA A 375 -5.81 -18.15 -3.32
CA ALA A 375 -5.90 -18.59 -4.71
C ALA A 375 -4.54 -18.40 -5.44
N THR A 376 -4.43 -18.96 -6.65
CA THR A 376 -3.23 -18.82 -7.49
C THR A 376 -2.85 -17.34 -7.66
N THR A 377 -1.56 -17.04 -7.48
CA THR A 377 -0.97 -15.70 -7.54
C THR A 377 0.37 -15.79 -8.26
N ASP A 378 0.75 -14.71 -8.95
CA ASP A 378 2.09 -14.52 -9.56
C ASP A 378 3.13 -14.04 -8.52
N GLY A 379 2.67 -13.66 -7.33
CA GLY A 379 3.50 -13.19 -6.23
C GLY A 379 4.16 -14.32 -5.46
N VAL A 380 5.22 -14.01 -4.72
CA VAL A 380 5.87 -14.95 -3.80
C VAL A 380 5.66 -14.55 -2.35
N ASP A 381 5.68 -15.54 -1.46
CA ASP A 381 5.61 -15.29 -0.02
C ASP A 381 6.91 -14.64 0.49
N LEU A 382 6.82 -13.43 1.02
CA LEU A 382 7.92 -12.66 1.60
C LEU A 382 8.14 -12.97 3.09
N SER A 383 7.37 -13.86 3.71
CA SER A 383 7.45 -14.19 5.14
C SER A 383 8.87 -14.55 5.58
N ALA A 384 9.54 -15.43 4.85
CA ALA A 384 10.92 -15.84 5.12
C ALA A 384 11.90 -14.64 5.03
N LEU A 385 11.68 -13.71 4.11
CA LEU A 385 12.51 -12.50 3.97
C LEU A 385 12.28 -11.51 5.12
N LEU A 386 11.01 -11.34 5.52
CA LEU A 386 10.59 -10.35 6.51
C LEU A 386 10.87 -10.81 7.94
N VAL A 387 10.56 -12.06 8.27
CA VAL A 387 10.59 -12.60 9.64
C VAL A 387 11.84 -13.42 9.92
N GLU A 388 12.32 -14.21 8.95
CA GLU A 388 13.45 -15.13 9.16
C GLU A 388 14.78 -14.56 8.66
N ASN A 389 14.79 -13.38 8.04
CA ASN A 389 15.94 -12.77 7.39
C ASN A 389 16.55 -13.64 6.27
N SER A 390 15.76 -14.53 5.68
CA SER A 390 16.18 -15.43 4.60
C SER A 390 16.15 -14.72 3.24
N PRO A 391 17.20 -14.80 2.42
CA PRO A 391 17.19 -14.19 1.09
C PRO A 391 16.19 -14.92 0.17
N LEU A 392 15.51 -14.16 -0.69
CA LEU A 392 14.73 -14.74 -1.78
C LEU A 392 15.65 -15.15 -2.92
N ALA A 393 15.27 -16.21 -3.63
CA ALA A 393 15.91 -16.54 -4.90
C ALA A 393 15.71 -15.39 -5.91
N THR A 394 16.68 -15.24 -6.81
CA THR A 394 16.54 -14.32 -7.95
C THR A 394 15.31 -14.72 -8.76
N ARG A 395 14.52 -13.72 -9.13
CA ARG A 395 13.28 -13.88 -9.87
C ARG A 395 13.09 -12.74 -10.85
N THR A 396 12.14 -12.94 -11.76
CA THR A 396 11.85 -12.00 -12.84
C THR A 396 10.50 -11.34 -12.62
N LEU A 397 10.46 -10.02 -12.72
CA LEU A 397 9.27 -9.18 -12.59
C LEU A 397 8.90 -8.63 -13.97
N TYR A 398 7.61 -8.47 -14.27
CA TYR A 398 7.14 -8.11 -15.61
C TYR A 398 5.97 -7.12 -15.59
N TRP A 399 6.06 -6.08 -16.43
CA TRP A 399 5.09 -5.00 -16.56
C TRP A 399 4.66 -4.79 -18.02
N PRO A 400 3.68 -5.55 -18.56
CA PRO A 400 3.05 -5.27 -19.86
C PRO A 400 1.94 -4.24 -19.72
N PHE A 401 2.30 -2.96 -19.77
CA PHE A 401 1.37 -1.87 -19.56
C PHE A 401 0.84 -1.30 -20.90
N PRO A 402 -0.46 -1.49 -21.23
CA PRO A 402 -1.04 -1.03 -22.49
C PRO A 402 -1.23 0.49 -22.56
N GLY A 403 -1.35 1.16 -21.41
CA GLY A 403 -1.58 2.59 -21.32
C GLY A 403 -0.43 3.44 -21.89
N TYR A 404 -0.73 4.71 -22.18
CA TYR A 404 0.22 5.70 -22.70
C TYR A 404 0.96 5.23 -23.97
N GLY A 405 0.26 4.53 -24.85
CA GLY A 405 0.80 4.05 -26.13
C GLY A 405 1.51 2.70 -26.06
N GLY A 406 1.41 1.97 -24.95
CA GLY A 406 1.97 0.63 -24.80
C GLY A 406 3.45 0.66 -24.38
N GLN A 407 3.75 -0.04 -23.29
CA GLN A 407 5.06 -0.11 -22.65
C GLN A 407 5.27 -1.50 -22.06
N GLN A 408 6.50 -1.98 -22.08
CA GLN A 408 6.88 -3.20 -21.38
C GLN A 408 8.16 -2.98 -20.59
N ALA A 409 8.23 -3.56 -19.39
CA ALA A 409 9.47 -3.71 -18.66
C ALA A 409 9.61 -5.11 -18.07
N VAL A 410 10.83 -5.65 -18.05
CA VAL A 410 11.18 -6.91 -17.40
C VAL A 410 12.37 -6.64 -16.49
N ARG A 411 12.32 -7.11 -15.25
CA ARG A 411 13.47 -6.99 -14.33
C ARG A 411 13.88 -8.37 -13.82
N GLU A 412 15.16 -8.70 -13.93
CA GLU A 412 15.76 -9.88 -13.31
C GLU A 412 17.10 -9.52 -12.68
N GLY A 413 17.19 -9.63 -11.35
CA GLY A 413 18.37 -9.18 -10.61
C GLY A 413 18.65 -7.70 -10.87
N ASP A 414 19.85 -7.41 -11.38
CA ASP A 414 20.30 -6.06 -11.72
C ASP A 414 19.91 -5.65 -13.15
N TRP A 415 19.46 -6.58 -13.99
CA TRP A 415 19.08 -6.29 -15.36
C TRP A 415 17.64 -5.80 -15.44
N LYS A 416 17.42 -4.71 -16.17
CA LYS A 416 16.10 -4.21 -16.51
C LYS A 416 15.98 -3.95 -18.01
N LEU A 417 15.07 -4.67 -18.65
CA LEU A 417 14.70 -4.53 -20.05
C LEU A 417 13.49 -3.61 -20.15
N VAL A 418 13.50 -2.62 -21.04
CA VAL A 418 12.40 -1.65 -21.22
C VAL A 418 12.15 -1.36 -22.69
N ARG A 419 10.89 -1.32 -23.13
CA ARG A 419 10.46 -0.75 -24.42
C ARG A 419 9.17 0.03 -24.26
N ARG A 420 8.97 1.06 -25.08
CA ARG A 420 7.86 2.01 -24.97
C ARG A 420 7.35 2.41 -26.35
N ASP A 421 6.30 3.24 -26.37
CA ASP A 421 5.72 3.81 -27.58
C ASP A 421 5.27 2.74 -28.60
N LEU A 422 4.84 1.57 -28.12
CA LEU A 422 4.54 0.41 -28.96
C LEU A 422 3.48 0.72 -30.03
N ALA A 423 2.46 1.53 -29.71
CA ALA A 423 1.46 1.99 -30.65
C ALA A 423 2.06 2.83 -31.79
N ALA A 424 3.11 3.61 -31.53
CA ALA A 424 3.79 4.39 -32.55
C ALA A 424 4.68 3.50 -33.43
N HIS A 425 5.32 2.48 -32.85
CA HIS A 425 6.09 1.48 -33.58
C HIS A 425 5.20 0.61 -34.49
N ALA A 426 4.04 0.18 -33.98
CA ALA A 426 3.05 -0.62 -34.70
C ALA A 426 2.51 0.04 -35.97
N LYS A 427 2.50 1.38 -36.04
CA LYS A 427 2.11 2.13 -37.24
C LYS A 427 3.08 1.96 -38.42
N LYS A 428 4.33 1.58 -38.13
CA LYS A 428 5.40 1.47 -39.14
C LYS A 428 5.59 0.02 -39.60
N ALA A 429 5.53 -0.93 -38.68
CA ALA A 429 5.64 -2.36 -38.93
C ALA A 429 5.09 -3.15 -37.73
N THR A 430 4.81 -4.45 -37.92
CA THR A 430 4.49 -5.37 -36.81
C THR A 430 5.66 -5.44 -35.84
N VAL A 431 5.42 -5.11 -34.57
CA VAL A 431 6.45 -5.11 -33.52
C VAL A 431 6.82 -6.56 -33.20
N GLN A 432 8.08 -6.94 -33.41
CA GLN A 432 8.56 -8.28 -33.07
C GLN A 432 8.90 -8.40 -31.58
N ALA A 433 9.05 -9.63 -31.09
CA ALA A 433 9.34 -9.92 -29.68
C ALA A 433 10.61 -9.23 -29.17
N THR A 434 11.62 -9.03 -30.02
CA THR A 434 12.91 -8.41 -29.66
C THR A 434 13.05 -6.95 -30.07
N ASP A 435 12.04 -6.36 -30.71
CA ASP A 435 12.15 -5.00 -31.24
C ASP A 435 12.09 -3.94 -30.13
N HIS A 436 12.90 -2.90 -30.32
CA HIS A 436 12.89 -1.64 -29.55
C HIS A 436 13.18 -1.78 -28.05
N TRP A 437 13.74 -2.92 -27.62
CA TRP A 437 14.22 -3.09 -26.27
C TRP A 437 15.48 -2.28 -25.99
N GLN A 438 15.49 -1.67 -24.82
CA GLN A 438 16.63 -1.07 -24.17
C GLN A 438 16.96 -1.90 -22.93
N LEU A 439 18.24 -2.02 -22.58
CA LEU A 439 18.68 -2.79 -21.42
C LEU A 439 19.52 -1.91 -20.50
N TYR A 440 19.25 -1.98 -19.21
CA TYR A 440 19.96 -1.22 -18.17
C TYR A 440 20.44 -2.16 -17.07
N ASN A 441 21.61 -1.85 -16.51
CA ASN A 441 22.13 -2.48 -15.30
C ASN A 441 21.85 -1.55 -14.11
N LEU A 442 20.83 -1.85 -13.30
CA LEU A 442 20.36 -0.99 -12.21
C LEU A 442 21.34 -0.86 -11.04
N ALA A 443 22.29 -1.79 -10.89
CA ALA A 443 23.32 -1.66 -9.85
C ALA A 443 24.34 -0.56 -10.19
N ALA A 444 24.65 -0.38 -11.48
CA ALA A 444 25.56 0.66 -11.96
C ALA A 444 24.84 1.94 -12.43
N ASP A 445 23.60 1.82 -12.90
CA ASP A 445 22.80 2.87 -13.53
C ASP A 445 21.34 2.80 -13.05
N PRO A 446 21.07 3.17 -11.79
CA PRO A 446 19.71 3.17 -11.23
C PRO A 446 18.78 4.18 -11.91
N ASN A 447 19.33 5.13 -12.67
CA ASN A 447 18.58 6.18 -13.35
C ASN A 447 18.32 5.85 -14.84
N GLU A 448 18.69 4.65 -15.29
CA GLU A 448 18.39 4.13 -16.63
C GLU A 448 18.85 5.11 -17.74
N THR A 449 20.09 5.56 -17.65
CA THR A 449 20.69 6.57 -18.54
C THR A 449 21.51 5.96 -19.68
N THR A 450 22.05 4.76 -19.50
CA THR A 450 22.95 4.11 -20.45
C THR A 450 22.37 2.79 -20.93
N ASP A 451 21.82 2.81 -22.15
CA ASP A 451 21.32 1.60 -22.82
C ASP A 451 22.49 0.71 -23.26
N VAL A 452 22.53 -0.50 -22.70
CA VAL A 452 23.56 -1.52 -22.97
C VAL A 452 23.04 -2.73 -23.73
N ALA A 453 21.87 -2.63 -24.39
CA ALA A 453 21.25 -3.75 -25.09
C ALA A 453 22.15 -4.35 -26.19
N ALA A 454 22.86 -3.51 -26.93
CA ALA A 454 23.76 -3.95 -28.01
C ALA A 454 24.98 -4.75 -27.50
N GLN A 455 25.41 -4.52 -26.25
CA GLN A 455 26.53 -5.23 -25.64
C GLN A 455 26.11 -6.55 -24.98
N HIS A 456 24.81 -6.75 -24.71
CA HIS A 456 24.28 -7.92 -24.01
C HIS A 456 23.07 -8.54 -24.74
N PRO A 457 23.21 -8.95 -26.01
CA PRO A 457 22.09 -9.47 -26.81
C PRO A 457 21.50 -10.77 -26.25
N ASP A 458 22.28 -11.56 -25.53
CA ASP A 458 21.84 -12.79 -24.84
C ASP A 458 20.88 -12.48 -23.68
N VAL A 459 21.16 -11.42 -22.90
CA VAL A 459 20.28 -10.96 -21.82
C VAL A 459 18.97 -10.42 -22.40
N VAL A 460 19.06 -9.62 -23.47
CA VAL A 460 17.87 -9.10 -24.18
C VAL A 460 16.98 -10.23 -24.66
N ALA A 461 17.55 -11.23 -25.37
CA ALA A 461 16.79 -12.36 -25.90
C ALA A 461 16.09 -13.16 -24.79
N ARG A 462 16.80 -13.42 -23.69
CA ARG A 462 16.28 -14.20 -22.56
C ARG A 462 15.14 -13.49 -21.82
N LEU A 463 15.29 -12.20 -21.54
CA LEU A 463 14.25 -11.42 -20.87
C LEU A 463 13.05 -11.12 -21.79
N ALA A 464 13.28 -10.94 -23.09
CA ALA A 464 12.21 -10.82 -24.07
C ALA A 464 11.41 -12.11 -24.23
N LEU A 465 12.08 -13.28 -24.17
CA LEU A 465 11.39 -14.58 -24.15
C LEU A 465 10.50 -14.69 -22.91
N TYR A 466 11.02 -14.37 -21.72
CA TYR A 466 10.23 -14.34 -20.49
C TYR A 466 8.98 -13.45 -20.62
N ALA A 467 9.14 -12.23 -21.17
CA ALA A 467 8.01 -11.32 -21.41
C ALA A 467 6.94 -11.95 -22.31
N SER A 468 7.34 -12.72 -23.33
CA SER A 468 6.41 -13.40 -24.23
C SER A 468 5.71 -14.57 -23.56
N GLU A 469 6.37 -15.29 -22.66
CA GLU A 469 5.81 -16.47 -21.97
C GLU A 469 4.86 -16.07 -20.83
N GLN A 470 5.11 -14.94 -20.16
CA GLN A 470 4.28 -14.42 -19.05
C GLN A 470 3.16 -13.49 -19.50
N TYR A 471 2.91 -13.38 -20.80
CA TYR A 471 1.91 -12.48 -21.34
C TYR A 471 0.71 -13.25 -21.88
N GLU A 472 -0.44 -13.09 -21.26
CA GLU A 472 -1.72 -13.54 -21.80
C GLU A 472 -2.41 -12.37 -22.50
N VAL A 473 -2.94 -12.61 -23.70
CA VAL A 473 -3.67 -11.60 -24.49
C VAL A 473 -4.93 -11.16 -23.74
N SER A 474 -5.18 -9.85 -23.67
CA SER A 474 -6.41 -9.29 -23.11
C SER A 474 -7.25 -8.63 -24.20
N ALA A 475 -8.49 -9.09 -24.38
CA ALA A 475 -9.43 -8.47 -25.29
C ALA A 475 -9.88 -7.06 -24.81
N GLU A 476 -9.89 -6.85 -23.49
CA GLU A 476 -10.34 -5.59 -22.89
C GLU A 476 -9.21 -4.54 -22.83
N PHE A 477 -7.97 -5.01 -22.63
CA PHE A 477 -6.80 -4.15 -22.52
C PHE A 477 -5.67 -4.63 -23.42
N PRO A 478 -5.84 -4.54 -24.76
CA PRO A 478 -4.85 -5.04 -25.69
C PRO A 478 -3.55 -4.24 -25.60
N LEU A 479 -2.41 -4.93 -25.61
CA LEU A 479 -1.09 -4.31 -25.64
C LEU A 479 -0.76 -3.86 -27.08
N PRO A 480 -0.66 -2.54 -27.34
CA PRO A 480 -0.54 -2.04 -28.71
C PRO A 480 0.64 -2.64 -29.47
N GLY A 481 0.40 -3.17 -30.68
CA GLY A 481 1.45 -3.71 -31.54
C GLY A 481 1.96 -5.11 -31.15
N VAL A 482 1.54 -5.64 -30.00
CA VAL A 482 1.85 -7.00 -29.55
C VAL A 482 0.64 -7.92 -29.78
N ASP A 483 -0.57 -7.43 -29.51
CA ASP A 483 -1.85 -8.13 -29.73
C ASP A 483 -2.41 -7.97 -31.15
#